data_AF-A0A1A7YMT2-F1
#
_entry.id   AF-A0A1A7YMT2-F1
#
_cell.length_a   1.000
_cell.length_b   1.000
_cell.length_c   1.000
_cell.angle_alpha   90.00
_cell.angle_beta   90.00
_cell.angle_gamma   90.00
#
_symmetry.space_group_name_H-M   'P 1'
#
loop_
_entity.id
_entity.type
_entity.pdbx_description
1 polymer ?
#
loop_
_entity_poly.entity_id
_entity_poly.type
_entity_poly.pdbx_seq_one_letter_code
_entity_poly.pdbx_strand_id
1 'polypeptide(L)'
;SEESEEESDSDGPVLFRDEDDDEEVPTSGLASRVKRKDTLALKLEKKEKQERAEMEAQGNDDGMSWNSREQWLAVRNKIGITLDRRLSQRPTAEELEQRNILPAKNEVDRRLERSEIKRRLTRKLSQRPTVAELQDRKILRFHEYVECTHAEDYDRRADKPWTKLTPADKAAIRKELNEFKSSEMEVHEESKMYTRFHRP
;
A
#
# COMPACT_ATOMS: atom_id res chain seq x y z
N SER A 1 -35.17 -34.23 -29.88
CA SER A 1 -35.46 -32.98 -30.60
C SER A 1 -34.38 -32.00 -30.23
N GLU A 2 -33.35 -31.98 -31.06
CA GLU A 2 -32.21 -31.07 -31.00
C GLU A 2 -32.58 -29.75 -31.67
N GLU A 3 -32.17 -28.63 -31.06
CA GLU A 3 -32.08 -27.27 -31.61
C GLU A 3 -31.08 -26.59 -30.65
N SER A 4 -29.76 -26.57 -30.91
CA SER A 4 -28.97 -26.02 -32.03
C SER A 4 -29.18 -24.51 -32.18
N GLU A 5 -28.29 -23.70 -31.59
CA GLU A 5 -27.89 -22.36 -32.08
C GLU A 5 -26.77 -21.80 -31.17
N GLU A 6 -25.52 -22.16 -31.50
CA GLU A 6 -24.31 -21.49 -31.01
C GLU A 6 -23.91 -20.42 -32.05
N GLU A 7 -24.09 -19.13 -31.73
CA GLU A 7 -23.62 -18.04 -32.59
C GLU A 7 -22.36 -17.42 -31.98
N SER A 8 -21.21 -17.82 -32.53
CA SER A 8 -19.87 -17.35 -32.20
C SER A 8 -19.50 -16.20 -33.13
N ASP A 9 -19.62 -14.95 -32.65
CA ASP A 9 -19.21 -13.76 -33.41
C ASP A 9 -17.71 -13.48 -33.19
N SER A 10 -16.88 -14.19 -33.95
CA SER A 10 -15.43 -14.00 -33.99
C SER A 10 -15.09 -13.04 -35.13
N ASP A 11 -14.99 -11.75 -34.82
CA ASP A 11 -14.52 -10.71 -35.74
C ASP A 11 -13.07 -11.01 -36.19
N GLY A 12 -12.96 -11.58 -37.40
CA GLY A 12 -11.69 -11.95 -38.02
C GLY A 12 -10.89 -10.72 -38.48
N PRO A 13 -9.57 -10.85 -38.65
CA PRO A 13 -8.71 -9.70 -38.92
C PRO A 13 -9.02 -9.09 -40.29
N VAL A 14 -9.33 -7.78 -40.28
CA VAL A 14 -9.65 -6.96 -41.45
C VAL A 14 -8.47 -6.95 -42.44
N LEU A 15 -8.67 -7.51 -43.63
CA LEU A 15 -7.78 -7.33 -44.77
C LEU A 15 -8.00 -5.93 -45.33
N PHE A 16 -7.02 -5.04 -45.13
CA PHE A 16 -6.97 -3.75 -45.81
C PHE A 16 -6.89 -4.00 -47.32
N ARG A 17 -7.92 -3.54 -48.03
CA ARG A 17 -7.95 -3.41 -49.48
C ARG A 17 -7.15 -2.14 -49.79
N ASP A 18 -5.89 -2.32 -50.16
CA ASP A 18 -5.06 -1.26 -50.75
C ASP A 18 -5.60 -0.97 -52.16
N GLU A 19 -6.64 -0.13 -52.23
CA GLU A 19 -6.99 0.60 -53.45
C GLU A 19 -6.09 1.84 -53.53
N ASP A 20 -4.82 1.62 -53.84
CA ASP A 20 -3.98 2.65 -54.44
C ASP A 20 -4.45 2.81 -55.90
N ASP A 21 -5.33 3.81 -56.10
CA ASP A 21 -5.74 4.31 -57.41
C ASP A 21 -4.55 5.06 -58.05
N ASP A 22 -3.55 4.31 -58.50
CA ASP A 22 -2.44 4.81 -59.30
C ASP A 22 -2.90 4.93 -60.76
N GLU A 23 -3.57 6.05 -61.09
CA GLU A 23 -3.60 6.54 -62.47
C GLU A 23 -2.14 6.82 -62.91
N GLU A 24 -1.51 5.83 -63.58
CA GLU A 24 -0.19 5.97 -64.21
C GLU A 24 -0.25 6.99 -65.36
N VAL A 25 -0.10 8.27 -65.02
CA VAL A 25 0.32 9.30 -65.96
C VAL A 25 1.77 8.99 -66.34
N PRO A 26 2.12 8.79 -67.64
CA PRO A 26 3.49 8.52 -68.04
C PRO A 26 4.33 9.79 -67.87
N THR A 27 4.92 9.95 -66.69
CA THR A 27 5.85 11.05 -66.43
C THR A 27 7.21 10.68 -67.02
N SER A 28 7.57 11.41 -68.08
CA SER A 28 8.81 11.32 -68.85
C SER A 28 10.08 11.08 -68.01
N GLY A 29 10.98 10.25 -68.54
CA GLY A 29 12.15 9.63 -67.90
C GLY A 29 13.26 10.53 -67.33
N LEU A 30 13.00 11.82 -67.09
CA LEU A 30 13.87 12.68 -66.28
C LEU A 30 13.36 12.93 -64.84
N ALA A 31 12.07 12.71 -64.55
CA ALA A 31 11.50 13.02 -63.22
C ALA A 31 11.89 12.00 -62.12
N SER A 32 12.14 10.74 -62.47
CA SER A 32 12.49 9.68 -61.50
C SER A 32 13.90 9.79 -60.90
N ARG A 33 14.74 10.72 -61.37
CA ARG A 33 16.13 10.87 -60.88
C ARG A 33 16.29 11.87 -59.73
N VAL A 34 15.22 12.55 -59.30
CA VAL A 34 15.31 13.62 -58.27
C VAL A 34 15.02 13.14 -56.84
N LYS A 35 14.46 11.93 -56.62
CA LYS A 35 14.16 11.42 -55.26
C LYS A 35 15.32 10.67 -54.57
N ARG A 36 16.58 11.04 -54.82
CA ARG A 36 17.75 10.41 -54.17
C ARG A 36 18.71 11.43 -53.57
N LYS A 37 18.18 12.36 -52.77
CA LYS A 37 19.00 13.16 -51.86
C LYS A 37 18.77 12.82 -50.38
N ASP A 38 17.60 12.27 -50.04
CA ASP A 38 17.23 12.05 -48.64
C ASP A 38 17.11 10.55 -48.26
N THR A 39 17.44 9.63 -49.16
CA THR A 39 17.37 8.18 -48.88
C THR A 39 18.36 7.75 -47.79
N LEU A 40 19.52 8.40 -47.71
CA LEU A 40 20.49 8.17 -46.64
C LEU A 40 19.99 8.78 -45.31
N ALA A 41 19.43 9.99 -45.37
CA ALA A 41 18.89 10.68 -44.21
C ALA A 41 17.76 9.88 -43.55
N LEU A 42 16.81 9.39 -44.34
CA LEU A 42 15.72 8.53 -43.86
C LEU A 42 16.23 7.20 -43.30
N LYS A 43 17.29 6.62 -43.87
CA LYS A 43 17.89 5.38 -43.36
C LYS A 43 18.65 5.60 -42.05
N LEU A 44 19.31 6.75 -41.90
CA LEU A 44 19.96 7.16 -40.66
C LEU A 44 18.93 7.46 -39.57
N GLU A 45 17.87 8.19 -39.89
CA GLU A 45 16.77 8.50 -38.96
C GLU A 45 16.07 7.22 -38.49
N LYS A 46 15.81 6.27 -39.39
CA LYS A 46 15.23 4.97 -39.02
C LYS A 46 16.16 4.16 -38.11
N LYS A 47 17.47 4.19 -38.37
CA LYS A 47 18.48 3.51 -37.54
C LYS A 47 18.58 4.17 -36.16
N GLU A 48 18.62 5.50 -36.10
CA GLU A 48 18.66 6.26 -34.84
C GLU A 48 17.40 6.02 -34.00
N LYS A 49 16.23 5.96 -34.65
CA LYS A 49 14.96 5.66 -33.98
C LYS A 49 14.92 4.23 -33.40
N GLN A 50 15.49 3.25 -34.12
CA GLN A 50 15.65 1.89 -33.59
C GLN A 50 16.61 1.85 -32.41
N GLU A 51 17.78 2.46 -32.53
CA GLU A 51 18.79 2.51 -31.47
C GLU A 51 18.26 3.22 -30.20
N ARG A 52 17.48 4.29 -30.39
CA ARG A 52 16.80 5.00 -29.30
C ARG A 52 15.70 4.15 -28.66
N ALA A 53 14.89 3.46 -29.45
CA ALA A 53 13.85 2.56 -28.95
C ALA A 53 14.44 1.35 -28.22
N GLU A 54 15.59 0.82 -28.67
CA GLU A 54 16.33 -0.26 -28.00
C GLU A 54 16.93 0.20 -26.67
N MET A 55 17.50 1.41 -26.62
CA MET A 55 17.97 2.03 -25.37
C MET A 55 16.83 2.35 -24.39
N GLU A 56 15.65 2.74 -24.88
CA GLU A 56 14.47 3.01 -24.06
C GLU A 56 13.80 1.70 -23.58
N ALA A 57 13.85 0.64 -24.38
CA ALA A 57 13.38 -0.71 -24.02
C ALA A 57 14.32 -1.40 -23.02
N GLN A 58 15.62 -1.09 -23.03
CA GLN A 58 16.57 -1.40 -21.96
C GLN A 58 16.34 -0.44 -20.78
N GLY A 59 15.16 -0.57 -20.18
CA GLY A 59 14.62 0.38 -19.21
C GLY A 59 15.63 0.91 -18.20
N ASN A 60 15.78 2.23 -18.19
CA ASN A 60 16.07 3.04 -17.00
C ASN A 60 17.20 2.52 -16.07
N ASP A 61 18.34 2.10 -16.63
CA ASP A 61 19.60 1.95 -15.89
C ASP A 61 20.42 3.24 -16.00
N ASP A 62 19.89 4.31 -15.39
CA ASP A 62 20.61 5.49 -14.89
C ASP A 62 21.61 6.20 -15.86
N GLY A 63 21.49 5.99 -17.17
CA GLY A 63 22.43 6.53 -18.17
C GLY A 63 23.86 5.98 -18.05
N MET A 64 24.04 4.83 -17.39
CA MET A 64 25.35 4.22 -17.19
C MET A 64 25.79 3.52 -18.47
N SER A 65 26.83 4.08 -19.12
CA SER A 65 27.52 3.35 -20.18
C SER A 65 28.37 2.27 -19.53
N TRP A 66 27.90 1.02 -19.59
CA TRP A 66 28.66 -0.17 -19.17
C TRP A 66 30.04 -0.30 -19.86
N ASN A 67 30.32 0.56 -20.85
CA ASN A 67 31.59 0.67 -21.56
C ASN A 67 32.67 1.48 -20.80
N SER A 68 32.30 2.28 -19.80
CA SER A 68 33.27 3.04 -18.99
C SER A 68 33.67 2.25 -17.74
N ARG A 69 34.93 1.80 -17.71
CA ARG A 69 35.51 1.06 -16.58
C ARG A 69 35.35 1.79 -15.25
N GLU A 70 35.44 3.11 -15.25
CA GLU A 70 35.31 3.93 -14.04
C GLU A 70 33.87 3.94 -13.50
N GLN A 71 32.87 4.09 -14.38
CA GLN A 71 31.46 4.02 -13.99
C GLN A 71 31.09 2.64 -13.44
N TRP A 72 31.59 1.57 -14.07
CA TRP A 72 31.41 0.20 -13.57
C TRP A 72 32.03 -0.01 -12.19
N LEU A 73 33.26 0.49 -11.97
CA LEU A 73 33.91 0.43 -10.67
C LEU A 73 33.14 1.22 -9.60
N ALA A 74 32.59 2.38 -9.95
CA ALA A 74 31.77 3.19 -9.04
C ALA A 74 30.48 2.45 -8.63
N VAL A 75 29.78 1.83 -9.59
CA VAL A 75 28.58 1.01 -9.32
C VAL A 75 28.95 -0.19 -8.45
N ARG A 76 30.04 -0.90 -8.78
CA ARG A 76 30.54 -2.03 -7.98
C ARG A 76 30.85 -1.62 -6.55
N ASN A 77 31.52 -0.49 -6.36
CA ASN A 77 31.84 0.04 -5.02
C ASN A 77 30.58 0.45 -4.26
N LYS A 78 29.62 1.12 -4.93
CA LYS A 78 28.32 1.49 -4.33
C LYS A 78 27.54 0.26 -3.87
N ILE A 79 27.52 -0.79 -4.70
CA ILE A 79 26.91 -2.09 -4.35
C ILE A 79 27.65 -2.72 -3.17
N GLY A 80 28.99 -2.75 -3.19
CA GLY A 80 29.82 -3.27 -2.11
C GLY A 80 29.54 -2.60 -0.77
N ILE A 81 29.60 -1.27 -0.72
CA ILE A 81 29.33 -0.48 0.49
C ILE A 81 27.91 -0.74 1.01
N THR A 82 26.93 -0.79 0.11
CA THR A 82 25.53 -1.04 0.48
C THR A 82 25.34 -2.44 1.04
N LEU A 83 26.00 -3.44 0.44
CA LEU A 83 25.96 -4.82 0.87
C LEU A 83 26.61 -4.98 2.24
N ASP A 84 27.80 -4.43 2.46
CA ASP A 84 28.50 -4.49 3.75
C ASP A 84 27.65 -3.91 4.88
N ARG A 85 26.97 -2.78 4.63
CA ARG A 85 26.02 -2.20 5.61
C ARG A 85 24.82 -3.10 5.89
N ARG A 86 24.27 -3.78 4.89
CA ARG A 86 23.14 -4.72 5.08
C ARG A 86 23.58 -5.97 5.82
N LEU A 87 24.77 -6.47 5.54
CA LEU A 87 25.33 -7.65 6.20
C LEU A 87 25.67 -7.38 7.67
N SER A 88 26.17 -6.18 8.00
CA SER A 88 26.45 -5.81 9.39
C SER A 88 25.19 -5.63 10.24
N GLN A 89 24.06 -5.28 9.61
CA GLN A 89 22.75 -5.14 10.26
C GLN A 89 21.84 -6.36 10.05
N ARG A 90 22.40 -7.49 9.59
CA ARG A 90 21.61 -8.66 9.24
C ARG A 90 20.95 -9.28 10.49
N PRO A 91 19.60 -9.34 10.57
CA PRO A 91 18.90 -9.99 11.67
C PRO A 91 19.22 -11.49 11.76
N THR A 92 19.12 -12.05 12.97
CA THR A 92 19.32 -13.48 13.19
C THR A 92 18.10 -14.28 12.70
N ALA A 93 18.27 -15.59 12.48
CA ALA A 93 17.15 -16.45 12.08
C ALA A 93 16.04 -16.47 13.15
N GLU A 94 16.42 -16.54 14.43
CA GLU A 94 15.48 -16.53 15.56
C GLU A 94 14.68 -15.22 15.63
N GLU A 95 15.30 -14.06 15.38
CA GLU A 95 14.60 -12.77 15.31
C GLU A 95 13.58 -12.72 14.16
N LEU A 96 13.88 -13.36 13.03
CA LEU A 96 12.95 -13.47 11.91
C LEU A 96 11.80 -14.45 12.21
N GLU A 97 12.05 -15.52 12.96
CA GLU A 97 11.01 -16.44 13.44
C GLU A 97 10.06 -15.76 14.43
N GLN A 98 10.60 -15.00 15.39
CA GLN A 98 9.81 -14.22 16.34
C GLN A 98 8.95 -13.15 15.65
N ARG A 99 9.46 -12.55 14.57
CA ARG A 99 8.69 -11.63 13.72
C ARG A 99 7.78 -12.33 12.72
N ASN A 100 7.72 -13.66 12.74
CA ASN A 100 6.90 -14.49 11.85
C ASN A 100 7.20 -14.26 10.35
N ILE A 101 8.45 -13.93 10.04
CA ILE A 101 8.98 -13.80 8.67
C ILE A 101 9.55 -15.14 8.22
N LEU A 102 10.32 -15.80 9.09
CA LEU A 102 10.82 -17.15 8.86
C LEU A 102 9.88 -18.17 9.54
N PRO A 103 9.37 -19.18 8.84
CA PRO A 103 8.56 -20.23 9.48
C PRO A 103 9.42 -21.09 10.41
N ALA A 104 9.04 -21.18 11.70
CA ALA A 104 9.78 -21.98 12.70
C ALA A 104 9.62 -23.52 12.56
N LYS A 105 8.68 -23.99 11.73
CA LYS A 105 8.35 -25.43 11.58
C LYS A 105 8.02 -25.79 10.13
N ASN A 106 8.11 -27.09 9.82
CA ASN A 106 7.69 -27.66 8.54
C ASN A 106 6.21 -27.40 8.26
N GLU A 107 5.85 -27.26 6.98
CA GLU A 107 4.48 -26.95 6.56
C GLU A 107 3.45 -27.98 7.03
N VAL A 108 3.86 -29.26 7.06
CA VAL A 108 3.01 -30.36 7.56
C VAL A 108 2.67 -30.17 9.04
N ASP A 109 3.66 -29.81 9.87
CA ASP A 109 3.47 -29.61 11.31
C ASP A 109 2.60 -28.37 11.58
N ARG A 110 2.80 -27.28 10.83
CA ARG A 110 1.96 -26.08 10.92
C ARG A 110 0.50 -26.40 10.60
N ARG A 111 0.26 -27.20 9.56
CA ARG A 111 -1.09 -27.63 9.17
C ARG A 111 -1.73 -28.49 10.25
N LEU A 112 -0.98 -29.42 10.84
CA LEU A 112 -1.45 -30.26 11.94
C LEU A 112 -1.76 -29.41 13.18
N GLU A 113 -0.88 -28.48 13.55
CA GLU A 113 -1.08 -27.55 14.66
C GLU A 113 -2.32 -26.67 14.45
N ARG A 114 -2.52 -26.14 13.23
CA ARG A 114 -3.72 -25.38 12.89
C ARG A 114 -4.99 -26.22 12.98
N SER A 115 -4.95 -27.47 12.50
CA SER A 115 -6.06 -28.41 12.60
C SER A 115 -6.40 -28.73 14.06
N GLU A 116 -5.37 -28.96 14.89
CA GLU A 116 -5.53 -29.25 16.31
C GLU A 116 -6.09 -28.05 17.08
N ILE A 117 -5.59 -26.84 16.81
CA ILE A 117 -6.12 -25.60 17.38
C ILE A 117 -7.59 -25.43 17.00
N LYS A 118 -7.94 -25.64 15.73
CA LYS A 118 -9.32 -25.56 15.25
C LYS A 118 -10.21 -26.58 15.97
N ARG A 119 -9.79 -27.84 16.02
CA ARG A 119 -10.49 -28.93 16.72
C ARG A 119 -10.74 -28.59 18.19
N ARG A 120 -9.69 -28.15 18.89
CA ARG A 120 -9.76 -27.76 20.31
C ARG A 120 -10.69 -26.57 20.53
N LEU A 121 -10.62 -25.56 19.67
CA LEU A 121 -11.47 -24.37 19.75
C LEU A 121 -12.95 -24.74 19.52
N THR A 122 -13.26 -25.52 18.49
CA THR A 122 -14.63 -25.98 18.22
C THR A 122 -15.22 -26.70 19.43
N ARG A 123 -14.46 -27.62 20.05
CA ARG A 123 -14.89 -28.31 21.28
C ARG A 123 -15.12 -27.35 22.45
N LYS A 124 -14.25 -26.35 22.63
CA LYS A 124 -14.42 -25.34 23.70
C LYS A 124 -15.65 -24.47 23.49
N LEU A 125 -15.95 -24.10 22.24
CA LEU A 125 -17.11 -23.29 21.91
C LEU A 125 -18.42 -24.08 22.01
N SER A 126 -18.42 -25.38 21.66
CA SER A 126 -19.61 -26.22 21.79
C SER A 126 -19.98 -26.52 23.25
N GLN A 127 -19.01 -26.51 24.16
CA GLN A 127 -19.20 -26.68 25.60
C GLN A 127 -19.16 -25.35 26.35
N ARG A 128 -19.50 -24.25 25.67
CA ARG A 128 -19.52 -22.93 26.29
C ARG A 128 -20.71 -22.86 27.27
N PRO A 129 -20.47 -22.58 28.57
CA PRO A 129 -21.53 -22.53 29.56
C PRO A 129 -22.49 -21.38 29.27
N THR A 130 -23.75 -21.59 29.63
CA THR A 130 -24.79 -20.56 29.48
C THR A 130 -24.65 -19.48 30.56
N VAL A 131 -25.29 -18.33 30.35
CA VAL A 131 -25.28 -17.23 31.34
C VAL A 131 -25.91 -17.68 32.66
N ALA A 132 -27.00 -18.45 32.59
CA ALA A 132 -27.68 -19.01 33.76
C ALA A 132 -26.74 -19.94 34.56
N GLU A 133 -26.02 -20.85 33.89
CA GLU A 133 -25.04 -21.72 34.55
C GLU A 133 -23.91 -20.95 35.23
N LEU A 134 -23.47 -19.83 34.64
CA LEU A 134 -22.45 -18.97 35.23
C LEU A 134 -22.97 -18.19 36.45
N GLN A 135 -24.27 -17.84 36.48
CA GLN A 135 -24.93 -17.22 37.63
C GLN A 135 -25.13 -18.22 38.77
N ASP A 136 -25.61 -19.43 38.47
CA ASP A 136 -25.79 -20.53 39.44
C ASP A 136 -24.46 -20.90 40.12
N ARG A 137 -23.38 -20.92 39.33
CA ARG A 137 -22.02 -21.16 39.82
C ARG A 137 -21.40 -19.94 40.53
N LYS A 138 -22.13 -18.83 40.64
CA LYS A 138 -21.67 -17.55 41.22
C LYS A 138 -20.36 -17.05 40.61
N ILE A 139 -20.14 -17.32 39.32
CA ILE A 139 -19.04 -16.76 38.52
C ILE A 139 -19.43 -15.37 38.03
N LEU A 140 -20.67 -15.24 37.54
CA LEU A 140 -21.29 -13.96 37.23
C LEU A 140 -22.14 -13.50 38.43
N ARG A 141 -21.54 -12.70 39.31
CA ARG A 141 -22.17 -12.18 40.54
C ARG A 141 -22.72 -10.78 40.33
N PHE A 142 -23.70 -10.61 39.46
CA PHE A 142 -24.37 -9.31 39.24
C PHE A 142 -25.41 -9.00 40.33
N HIS A 143 -25.14 -9.35 41.59
CA HIS A 143 -26.08 -9.15 42.71
C HIS A 143 -25.64 -8.01 43.62
N GLU A 144 -25.17 -6.93 43.00
CA GLU A 144 -25.11 -5.61 43.62
C GLU A 144 -25.53 -4.66 42.50
N TYR A 145 -26.65 -3.97 42.72
CA TYR A 145 -27.43 -3.17 41.77
C TYR A 145 -26.63 -2.67 40.57
N VAL A 146 -26.89 -3.23 39.38
CA VAL A 146 -26.37 -2.69 38.12
C VAL A 146 -27.47 -1.82 37.52
N GLU A 147 -27.28 -0.52 37.56
CA GLU A 147 -28.04 0.41 36.74
C GLU A 147 -27.62 0.24 35.29
N CYS A 148 -28.46 -0.40 34.48
CA CYS A 148 -28.28 -0.43 33.04
C CYS A 148 -28.76 0.90 32.45
N THR A 149 -27.86 1.87 32.33
CA THR A 149 -28.12 3.08 31.55
C THR A 149 -27.97 2.75 30.07
N HIS A 150 -28.96 3.14 29.26
CA HIS A 150 -28.82 3.09 27.80
C HIS A 150 -27.70 4.06 27.41
N ALA A 151 -26.66 3.55 26.76
CA ALA A 151 -25.68 4.40 26.13
C ALA A 151 -26.35 5.11 24.95
N GLU A 152 -26.13 6.41 24.80
CA GLU A 152 -26.58 7.11 23.61
C GLU A 152 -25.90 6.52 22.37
N ASP A 153 -26.71 6.17 21.37
CA ASP A 153 -26.23 5.74 20.06
C ASP A 153 -25.75 6.96 19.28
N TYR A 154 -24.54 7.43 19.60
CA TYR A 154 -23.85 8.44 18.81
C TYR A 154 -22.91 7.79 17.79
N ASP A 155 -22.78 8.41 16.62
CA ASP A 155 -21.89 7.94 15.56
C ASP A 155 -20.41 8.11 15.96
N ARG A 156 -19.78 7.01 16.36
CA ARG A 156 -18.36 6.96 16.75
C ARG A 156 -17.40 7.14 15.57
N ARG A 157 -17.92 7.05 14.34
CA ARG A 157 -17.14 7.20 13.08
C ARG A 157 -17.22 8.62 12.54
N ALA A 158 -18.14 9.44 13.05
CA ALA A 158 -18.24 10.84 12.68
C ALA A 158 -16.95 11.63 13.01
N ASP A 159 -16.72 12.68 12.22
CA ASP A 159 -15.64 13.63 12.46
C ASP A 159 -15.83 14.28 13.83
N LYS A 160 -14.83 14.12 14.68
CA LYS A 160 -14.90 14.64 16.03
C LYS A 160 -14.71 16.16 15.99
N PRO A 161 -15.62 16.97 16.53
CA PRO A 161 -15.57 18.42 16.35
C PRO A 161 -14.25 19.04 16.87
N TRP A 162 -13.60 18.41 17.86
CA TRP A 162 -12.29 18.84 18.37
C TRP A 162 -11.12 18.65 17.39
N THR A 163 -11.26 17.83 16.33
CA THR A 163 -10.23 17.73 15.28
C THR A 163 -10.23 18.93 14.34
N LYS A 164 -11.33 19.70 14.29
CA LYS A 164 -11.48 20.91 13.47
C LYS A 164 -11.11 22.20 14.21
N LEU A 165 -10.59 22.10 15.43
CA LEU A 165 -10.31 23.23 16.29
C LEU A 165 -9.13 24.07 15.77
N THR A 166 -9.35 25.36 15.54
CA THR A 166 -8.29 26.27 15.05
C THR A 166 -7.25 26.53 16.13
N PRO A 167 -6.03 26.99 15.78
CA PRO A 167 -5.05 27.40 16.79
C PRO A 167 -5.56 28.49 17.75
N ALA A 168 -6.41 29.40 17.26
CA ALA A 168 -7.05 30.43 18.06
C ALA A 168 -8.03 29.83 19.07
N ASP A 169 -8.89 28.92 18.63
CA ASP A 169 -9.85 28.25 19.52
C ASP A 169 -9.13 27.39 20.57
N LYS A 170 -8.04 26.71 20.19
CA LYS A 170 -7.18 25.99 21.14
C LYS A 170 -6.59 26.92 22.19
N ALA A 171 -6.18 28.12 21.81
CA ALA A 171 -5.65 29.11 22.75
C ALA A 171 -6.75 29.67 23.66
N ALA A 172 -7.94 29.95 23.12
CA ALA A 172 -9.10 30.39 23.86
C ALA A 172 -9.51 29.36 24.94
N ILE A 173 -9.62 28.09 24.56
CA ILE A 173 -9.92 26.99 25.50
C ILE A 173 -8.84 26.88 26.58
N ARG A 174 -7.55 26.98 26.24
CA ARG A 174 -6.47 26.98 27.25
C ARG A 174 -6.59 28.15 28.23
N LYS A 175 -6.97 29.34 27.74
CA LYS A 175 -7.18 30.53 28.56
C LYS A 175 -8.37 30.34 29.50
N GLU A 176 -9.50 29.91 28.98
CA GLU A 176 -10.72 29.64 29.74
C GLU A 176 -10.47 28.58 30.83
N LEU A 177 -9.76 27.50 30.51
CA LEU A 177 -9.39 26.46 31.48
C LEU A 177 -8.45 26.98 32.58
N ASN A 178 -7.56 27.90 32.25
CA ASN A 178 -6.69 28.53 33.25
C ASN A 178 -7.48 29.49 34.14
N GLU A 179 -8.39 30.26 33.56
CA GLU A 179 -9.28 31.17 34.27
C GLU A 179 -10.12 30.39 35.27
N PHE A 180 -10.82 29.33 34.82
CA PHE A 180 -11.60 28.45 35.68
C PHE A 180 -10.78 27.87 36.85
N LYS A 181 -9.56 27.38 36.59
CA LYS A 181 -8.66 26.86 37.64
C LYS A 181 -8.22 27.92 38.65
N SER A 182 -8.21 29.18 38.25
CA SER A 182 -7.74 30.29 39.08
C SER A 182 -8.87 31.01 39.83
N SER A 183 -10.07 31.06 39.27
CA SER A 183 -11.18 31.87 39.79
C SER A 183 -12.35 31.05 40.32
N GLU A 184 -12.69 29.92 39.68
CA GLU A 184 -13.93 29.20 39.96
C GLU A 184 -13.72 27.88 40.71
N MET A 185 -12.55 27.26 40.54
CA MET A 185 -12.20 26.03 41.24
C MET A 185 -11.72 26.35 42.67
N GLU A 186 -12.54 26.04 43.68
CA GLU A 186 -12.16 26.19 45.08
C GLU A 186 -11.09 25.15 45.46
N VAL A 187 -9.88 25.62 45.75
CA VAL A 187 -8.75 24.78 46.18
C VAL A 187 -8.20 25.31 47.50
N HIS A 188 -7.95 24.41 48.45
CA HIS A 188 -7.35 24.74 49.75
C HIS A 188 -6.01 25.46 49.56
N GLU A 189 -5.72 26.46 50.40
CA GLU A 189 -4.59 27.39 50.16
C GLU A 189 -3.23 26.69 50.02
N GLU A 190 -2.97 25.70 50.87
CA GLU A 190 -1.74 24.90 50.85
C GLU A 190 -1.59 24.04 49.58
N SER A 191 -2.70 23.74 48.90
CA SER A 191 -2.72 22.88 47.72
C SER A 191 -2.71 23.64 46.39
N LYS A 192 -2.84 24.98 46.42
CA LYS A 192 -2.86 25.81 45.19
C LYS A 192 -1.62 25.60 44.33
N MET A 193 -0.46 25.37 44.95
CA MET A 193 0.83 25.12 44.29
C MET A 193 0.85 23.86 43.40
N TYR A 194 -0.08 22.92 43.59
CA TYR A 194 -0.18 21.70 42.76
C TYR A 194 -1.09 21.89 41.54
N THR A 195 -1.72 23.06 41.38
CA THR A 195 -2.60 23.36 40.24
C THR A 195 -1.77 23.63 39.00
N ARG A 196 -1.91 22.79 37.97
CA ARG A 196 -1.14 22.91 36.73
C ARG A 196 -1.90 23.70 35.65
N PHE A 197 -1.34 24.85 35.29
CA PHE A 197 -1.86 25.73 34.24
C PHE A 197 -1.34 25.33 32.85
N HIS A 198 -2.17 25.55 31.84
CA HIS A 198 -1.78 25.46 30.44
C HIS A 198 -0.89 26.64 30.07
N ARG A 199 0.05 26.42 29.16
CA ARG A 199 0.90 27.51 28.65
C ARG A 199 0.06 28.43 27.75
N PRO A 200 0.27 29.76 27.79
CA PRO A 200 -0.33 30.71 26.85
C PRO A 200 -0.05 30.27 25.39
#